data_AF-A0A1I3GGC6-F1
#
_entry.id   AF-A0A1I3GGC6-F1
#
_cell.length_a   1.000
_cell.length_b   1.000
_cell.length_c   1.000
_cell.angle_alpha   90.00
_cell.angle_beta   90.00
_cell.angle_gamma   90.00
#
_symmetry.space_group_name_H-M   'P 1'
#
loop_
_entity.id
_entity.type
_entity.pdbx_description
1 polymer ?
#
loop_
_entity_poly.entity_id
_entity_poly.type
_entity_poly.pdbx_seq_one_letter_code
_entity_poly.pdbx_strand_id
1 'polypeptide(L)'
;MAQDHGLPEGWLNSNAAGWVPPRPEWALTPPTKPGLTIHIAPPEHVLAMKVIATRRKDRPDIRLLIREVGMEDAPPEEYADLLARIYDGEGLLPTMLGIKGDDPAATHTEAIRIGEWAHQFASELRNG
;
A
#
# COMPACT_ATOMS: atom_id res chain seq x y z
N MET A 1 -12.33 13.30 -17.91
CA MET A 1 -11.97 11.87 -17.97
C MET A 1 -10.53 11.68 -17.52
N ALA A 2 -10.04 10.46 -17.31
CA ALA A 2 -8.71 10.20 -16.71
C ALA A 2 -7.58 11.06 -17.34
N GLN A 3 -7.58 11.18 -18.68
CA GLN A 3 -6.62 12.00 -19.43
C GLN A 3 -6.72 13.50 -19.12
N ASP A 4 -7.93 14.03 -18.91
CA ASP A 4 -8.16 15.45 -18.56
C ASP A 4 -7.60 15.83 -17.17
N HIS A 5 -7.29 14.81 -16.35
CA HIS A 5 -6.68 14.97 -15.02
C HIS A 5 -5.25 14.42 -14.96
N GLY A 6 -4.63 14.08 -16.11
CA GLY A 6 -3.29 13.51 -16.15
C GLY A 6 -3.18 12.11 -15.52
N LEU A 7 -4.30 11.41 -15.37
CA LEU A 7 -4.36 10.08 -14.75
C LEU A 7 -4.10 8.98 -15.81
N PRO A 8 -3.38 7.90 -15.46
CA PRO A 8 -3.14 6.78 -16.36
C PRO A 8 -4.42 6.11 -16.86
N GLU A 9 -4.35 5.52 -18.05
CA GLU A 9 -5.40 4.67 -18.59
C GLU A 9 -5.57 3.43 -17.66
N GLY A 10 -6.76 3.27 -17.08
CA GLY A 10 -7.01 2.25 -16.05
C GLY A 10 -6.76 2.68 -14.60
N TRP A 11 -6.57 3.99 -14.33
CA TRP A 11 -6.50 4.58 -12.98
C TRP A 11 -7.54 4.00 -12.01
N LEU A 12 -8.79 3.83 -12.49
CA LEU A 12 -9.82 3.16 -11.74
C LEU A 12 -9.81 1.67 -12.11
N ASN A 13 -9.51 0.83 -11.12
CA ASN A 13 -9.47 -0.61 -11.29
C ASN A 13 -10.81 -1.15 -11.82
N SER A 14 -10.78 -1.73 -13.02
CA SER A 14 -11.93 -2.33 -13.69
C SER A 14 -12.12 -3.81 -13.37
N ASN A 15 -11.34 -4.41 -12.47
CA ASN A 15 -11.49 -5.82 -12.06
C ASN A 15 -12.86 -6.11 -11.43
N ALA A 16 -13.54 -5.10 -10.90
CA ALA A 16 -14.92 -5.23 -10.42
C ALA A 16 -15.97 -5.23 -11.54
N ALA A 17 -15.62 -4.86 -12.78
CA ALA A 17 -16.58 -4.63 -13.86
C ALA A 17 -17.41 -5.87 -14.19
N GLY A 18 -16.85 -7.08 -14.06
CA GLY A 18 -17.59 -8.33 -14.27
C GLY A 18 -18.68 -8.61 -13.23
N TRP A 19 -18.65 -7.91 -12.10
CA TRP A 19 -19.61 -8.05 -11.00
C TRP A 19 -20.65 -6.93 -10.96
N VAL A 20 -20.50 -5.91 -11.83
CA VAL A 20 -21.39 -4.74 -11.86
C VAL A 20 -22.43 -4.94 -12.96
N PRO A 21 -23.74 -4.90 -12.67
CA PRO A 21 -24.77 -4.99 -13.69
C PRO A 21 -24.68 -3.82 -14.69
N PRO A 22 -25.27 -3.96 -15.90
CA PRO A 22 -25.31 -2.87 -16.87
C PRO A 22 -25.80 -1.57 -16.23
N ARG A 23 -25.03 -0.48 -16.41
CA ARG A 23 -25.40 0.81 -15.84
C ARG A 23 -26.59 1.38 -16.62
N PRO A 24 -27.66 1.81 -15.94
CA PRO A 24 -28.73 2.53 -16.62
C PRO A 24 -28.19 3.87 -17.15
N GLU A 25 -28.78 4.36 -18.23
CA GLU A 25 -28.24 5.52 -18.97
C GLU A 25 -28.13 6.79 -18.13
N TRP A 26 -29.03 6.98 -17.16
CA TRP A 26 -28.97 8.08 -16.19
C TRP A 26 -27.72 8.06 -15.31
N ALA A 27 -27.10 6.88 -15.08
CA ALA A 27 -25.89 6.73 -14.27
C ALA A 27 -24.61 7.15 -15.02
N LEU A 28 -24.71 7.45 -16.32
CA LEU A 28 -23.62 8.02 -17.12
C LEU A 28 -23.57 9.55 -17.02
N THR A 29 -24.64 10.18 -16.52
CA THR A 29 -24.70 11.63 -16.30
C THR A 29 -23.84 12.00 -15.10
N PRO A 30 -22.80 12.85 -15.26
CA PRO A 30 -21.98 13.29 -14.14
C PRO A 30 -22.84 14.02 -13.08
N PRO A 31 -22.62 13.77 -11.79
CA PRO A 31 -23.38 14.45 -10.73
C PRO A 31 -23.15 15.96 -10.79
N THR A 32 -24.23 16.74 -10.70
CA THR A 32 -24.22 18.21 -10.77
C THR A 32 -23.97 18.89 -9.43
N LYS A 33 -23.87 18.12 -8.35
CA LYS A 33 -23.55 18.56 -6.99
C LYS A 33 -22.44 17.68 -6.41
N PRO A 34 -21.52 18.23 -5.59
CA PRO A 34 -20.61 17.41 -4.80
C PRO A 34 -21.42 16.47 -3.91
N GLY A 35 -21.26 15.16 -4.08
CA GLY A 35 -21.99 14.15 -3.32
C GLY A 35 -21.18 12.90 -3.01
N LEU A 36 -19.87 12.92 -3.29
CA LEU A 36 -18.98 11.79 -3.08
C LEU A 36 -18.00 12.13 -1.96
N THR A 37 -18.19 11.49 -0.80
CA THR A 37 -17.14 11.44 0.23
C THR A 37 -16.18 10.33 -0.14
N ILE A 38 -14.93 10.68 -0.43
CA ILE A 38 -13.87 9.70 -0.68
C ILE A 38 -13.13 9.47 0.62
N HIS A 39 -13.13 8.24 1.11
CA HIS A 39 -12.24 7.82 2.18
C HIS A 39 -10.99 7.22 1.54
N ILE A 40 -9.83 7.79 1.85
CA ILE A 40 -8.53 7.25 1.46
C ILE A 40 -7.94 6.47 2.62
N ALA A 41 -7.22 5.38 2.32
CA ALA A 41 -6.47 4.66 3.34
C ALA A 41 -5.36 5.57 3.89
N PRO A 42 -5.06 5.50 5.20
CA PRO A 42 -3.94 6.25 5.78
C PRO A 42 -2.62 5.88 5.07
N PRO A 43 -1.70 6.84 4.84
CA PRO A 43 -0.44 6.61 4.13
C PRO A 43 0.38 5.44 4.70
N GLU A 44 0.41 5.28 6.03
CA GLU A 44 1.14 4.21 6.70
C GLU A 44 0.58 2.81 6.40
N HIS A 45 -0.74 2.70 6.17
CA HIS A 45 -1.36 1.44 5.75
C HIS A 45 -0.96 1.10 4.32
N VAL A 46 -1.00 2.10 3.42
CA VAL A 46 -0.59 1.92 2.02
C VAL A 46 0.89 1.58 1.95
N LEU A 47 1.73 2.22 2.77
CA LEU A 47 3.16 1.92 2.88
C LEU A 47 3.37 0.46 3.30
N ALA A 48 2.74 0.01 4.38
CA ALA A 48 2.86 -1.36 4.87
C ALA A 48 2.46 -2.39 3.79
N MET A 49 1.36 -2.15 3.07
CA MET A 49 0.94 -3.00 1.95
C MET A 49 1.98 -3.06 0.82
N LYS A 50 2.53 -1.91 0.43
CA LYS A 50 3.49 -1.82 -0.68
C LYS A 50 4.82 -2.47 -0.31
N VAL A 51 5.29 -2.24 0.91
CA VAL A 51 6.53 -2.80 1.46
C VAL A 51 6.44 -4.32 1.56
N ILE A 52 5.36 -4.89 2.12
CA ILE A 52 5.16 -6.36 2.13
C ILE A 52 5.10 -6.95 0.73
N ALA A 53 4.40 -6.29 -0.20
CA ALA A 53 4.26 -6.82 -1.56
C ALA A 53 5.60 -6.89 -2.32
N THR A 54 6.61 -6.10 -1.92
CA THR A 54 7.98 -6.05 -2.47
C THR A 54 8.07 -5.99 -4.01
N ARG A 55 7.03 -5.52 -4.70
CA ARG A 55 6.99 -5.52 -6.17
C ARG A 55 7.82 -4.37 -6.73
N ARG A 56 8.67 -4.67 -7.73
CA ARG A 56 9.51 -3.65 -8.39
C ARG A 56 8.73 -2.43 -8.90
N LYS A 57 7.51 -2.62 -9.40
CA LYS A 57 6.65 -1.53 -9.91
C LYS A 57 6.18 -0.55 -8.82
N ASP A 58 6.16 -0.98 -7.56
CA ASP A 58 5.69 -0.17 -6.43
C ASP A 58 6.80 0.73 -5.86
N ARG A 59 8.06 0.63 -6.33
CA ARG A 59 9.19 1.41 -5.81
C ARG A 59 8.96 2.94 -5.83
N PRO A 60 8.40 3.55 -6.89
CA PRO A 60 8.09 4.98 -6.88
C PRO A 60 7.06 5.35 -5.80
N ASP A 61 6.04 4.51 -5.60
CA ASP A 61 5.03 4.72 -4.55
C ASP A 61 5.64 4.57 -3.16
N ILE A 62 6.45 3.53 -2.93
CA ILE A 62 7.14 3.29 -1.66
C ILE A 62 8.04 4.47 -1.32
N ARG A 63 8.78 5.00 -2.30
CA ARG A 63 9.60 6.21 -2.14
C ARG A 63 8.76 7.40 -1.66
N LEU A 64 7.65 7.67 -2.32
CA LEU A 64 6.75 8.76 -1.95
C LEU A 64 6.18 8.57 -0.54
N LEU A 65 5.73 7.36 -0.23
CA LEU A 65 5.09 7.04 1.04
C LEU A 65 6.07 7.05 2.22
N ILE A 66 7.32 6.60 2.05
CA ILE A 66 8.36 6.69 3.09
C ILE A 66 8.59 8.16 3.48
N ARG A 67 8.64 9.07 2.49
CA ARG A 67 8.77 10.52 2.73
C ARG A 67 7.55 11.08 3.44
N GLU A 68 6.36 10.74 2.96
CA GLU A 68 5.09 11.23 3.52
C GLU A 68 4.91 10.81 4.98
N VAL A 69 5.30 9.57 5.32
CA VAL A 69 5.19 9.03 6.68
C VAL A 69 6.37 9.44 7.57
N GLY A 70 7.45 9.99 6.99
CA GLY A 70 8.63 10.45 7.72
C GLY A 70 9.57 9.32 8.18
N MET A 71 9.62 8.21 7.44
CA MET A 71 10.43 7.03 7.77
C MET A 71 11.77 6.97 7.03
N GLU A 72 12.24 8.09 6.45
CA GLU A 72 13.47 8.12 5.64
C GLU A 72 14.71 7.67 6.42
N ASP A 73 14.74 7.96 7.73
CA ASP A 73 15.83 7.60 8.64
C ASP A 73 15.43 6.47 9.62
N ALA A 74 14.24 5.88 9.45
CA ALA A 74 13.76 4.82 10.31
C ALA A 74 14.67 3.58 10.20
N PRO A 75 15.06 2.97 11.34
CA PRO A 75 15.79 1.72 11.35
C PRO A 75 14.87 0.55 10.92
N PRO A 76 15.44 -0.61 10.52
CA PRO A 76 14.67 -1.78 10.10
C PRO A 76 13.55 -2.20 11.07
N GLU A 77 13.80 -2.07 12.37
CA GLU A 77 12.87 -2.42 13.44
C GLU A 77 11.59 -1.57 13.38
N GLU A 78 11.69 -0.28 13.08
CA GLU A 78 10.51 0.60 12.99
C GLU A 78 9.62 0.24 11.79
N TYR A 79 10.21 -0.25 10.70
CA TYR A 79 9.44 -0.80 9.58
C TYR A 79 8.74 -2.10 9.99
N ALA A 80 9.42 -2.99 10.73
CA ALA A 80 8.81 -4.21 11.24
C ALA A 80 7.66 -3.91 12.21
N ASP A 81 7.83 -2.93 13.10
CA ASP A 81 6.81 -2.45 14.02
C ASP A 81 5.61 -1.83 13.28
N LEU A 82 5.85 -1.09 12.19
CA LEU A 82 4.79 -0.63 11.31
C LEU A 82 3.99 -1.82 10.76
N LEU A 83 4.65 -2.87 10.26
CA LEU A 83 3.96 -4.04 9.73
C LEU A 83 3.14 -4.75 10.82
N ALA A 84 3.70 -4.95 12.00
CA ALA A 84 3.00 -5.56 13.13
C ALA A 84 1.77 -4.75 13.56
N ARG A 85 1.87 -3.42 13.56
CA ARG A 85 0.77 -2.53 13.91
C ARG A 85 -0.35 -2.50 12.87
N ILE A 86 -0.02 -2.56 11.58
CA ILE A 86 -1.01 -2.53 10.50
C ILE A 86 -1.68 -3.89 10.28
N TYR A 87 -0.95 -4.98 10.51
CA TYR A 87 -1.44 -6.35 10.39
C TYR A 87 -1.62 -7.01 11.77
N ASP A 88 -2.32 -6.30 12.67
CA ASP A 88 -2.51 -6.64 14.09
C ASP A 88 -3.52 -7.78 14.37
N GLY A 89 -4.09 -8.38 13.32
CA GLY A 89 -5.00 -9.51 13.42
C GLY A 89 -4.29 -10.84 13.69
N GLU A 90 -4.95 -11.75 14.41
CA GLU A 90 -4.46 -13.10 14.68
C GLU A 90 -4.07 -13.81 13.37
N GLY A 91 -2.80 -14.21 13.27
CA GLY A 91 -2.26 -14.89 12.09
C GLY A 91 -2.15 -14.03 10.82
N LEU A 92 -2.51 -12.74 10.86
CA LEU A 92 -2.60 -11.91 9.66
C LEU A 92 -1.20 -11.55 9.12
N LEU A 93 -0.32 -11.01 9.96
CA LEU A 93 1.06 -10.73 9.57
C LEU A 93 1.81 -11.98 9.06
N PRO A 94 1.84 -13.13 9.77
CA PRO A 94 2.51 -14.32 9.24
C PRO A 94 1.94 -14.76 7.89
N THR A 95 0.62 -14.69 7.70
CA THR A 95 -0.02 -15.01 6.41
C THR A 95 0.47 -14.08 5.30
N MET A 96 0.53 -12.77 5.56
CA MET A 96 1.02 -11.79 4.57
C MET A 96 2.50 -11.97 4.26
N LEU A 97 3.29 -12.43 5.23
CA LEU A 97 4.71 -12.74 5.09
C LEU A 97 4.98 -14.14 4.49
N GLY A 98 3.93 -14.93 4.21
CA GLY A 98 4.07 -16.28 3.68
C GLY A 98 4.60 -17.30 4.69
N ILE A 99 4.57 -16.98 5.99
CA ILE A 99 4.94 -17.87 7.09
C ILE A 99 3.80 -18.85 7.35
N LYS A 100 4.13 -20.13 7.48
CA LYS A 100 3.14 -21.18 7.77
C LYS A 100 2.81 -21.22 9.25
N GLY A 101 1.51 -21.11 9.58
CA GLY A 101 1.04 -21.15 10.96
C GLY A 101 1.37 -19.87 11.71
N ASP A 102 1.23 -19.92 13.03
CA ASP A 102 1.53 -18.81 13.94
C ASP A 102 2.89 -19.07 14.60
N ASP A 103 3.98 -18.75 13.88
CA ASP A 103 5.35 -18.78 14.39
C ASP A 103 5.82 -17.35 14.64
N PRO A 104 5.77 -16.84 15.89
CA PRO A 104 6.14 -15.46 16.19
C PRO A 104 7.60 -15.14 15.91
N ALA A 105 8.51 -16.12 16.08
CA ALA A 105 9.93 -15.90 15.87
C ALA A 105 10.23 -15.77 14.38
N ALA A 106 9.70 -16.68 13.55
CA ALA A 106 9.84 -16.59 12.10
C ALA A 106 9.18 -15.33 11.53
N THR A 107 8.00 -14.96 12.06
CA THR A 107 7.29 -13.73 11.67
C THR A 107 8.11 -12.49 11.97
N HIS A 108 8.67 -12.40 13.18
CA HIS A 108 9.53 -11.28 13.56
C HIS A 108 10.79 -11.19 12.69
N THR A 109 11.49 -12.31 12.47
CA THR A 109 12.67 -12.35 11.60
C THR A 109 12.36 -11.92 10.17
N GLU A 110 11.23 -12.35 9.61
CA GLU A 110 10.81 -11.95 8.26
C GLU A 110 10.44 -10.46 8.19
N ALA A 111 9.69 -9.95 9.17
CA ALA A 111 9.33 -8.54 9.24
C ALA A 111 10.57 -7.64 9.32
N ILE A 112 11.58 -8.02 10.11
CA ILE A 112 12.88 -7.33 10.17
C ILE A 112 13.58 -7.34 8.81
N ARG A 113 13.60 -8.48 8.10
CA ARG A 113 14.23 -8.55 6.77
C ARG A 113 13.57 -7.62 5.76
N ILE A 114 12.25 -7.53 5.80
CA ILE A 114 11.51 -6.56 4.98
C ILE A 114 11.87 -5.12 5.40
N GLY A 115 12.00 -4.88 6.70
CA GLY A 115 12.47 -3.61 7.25
C GLY A 115 13.90 -3.24 6.81
N GLU A 116 14.83 -4.20 6.77
CA GLU A 116 16.20 -4.01 6.28
C GLU A 116 16.19 -3.57 4.81
N TRP A 117 15.37 -4.23 3.99
CA TRP A 117 15.18 -3.83 2.60
C TRP A 117 14.62 -2.41 2.47
N ALA A 118 13.58 -2.07 3.25
CA ALA A 118 12.97 -0.75 3.23
C ALA A 118 13.93 0.34 3.70
N HIS A 119 14.69 0.09 4.77
CA HIS A 119 15.75 0.96 5.28
C HIS A 119 16.84 1.19 4.23
N GLN A 120 17.32 0.13 3.59
CA GLN A 120 18.31 0.25 2.52
C GLN A 120 17.75 1.08 1.35
N PHE A 121 16.52 0.80 0.92
CA PHE A 121 15.86 1.56 -0.14
C PHE A 121 15.69 3.05 0.23
N ALA A 122 15.32 3.35 1.48
CA ALA A 122 15.22 4.72 1.99
C ALA A 122 16.58 5.44 1.96
N SER A 123 17.65 4.73 2.34
CA SER A 123 19.01 5.27 2.32
C SER A 123 19.48 5.67 0.91
N GLU A 124 19.06 4.93 -0.11
CA GLU A 124 19.35 5.23 -1.52
C GLU A 124 18.66 6.53 -1.97
N LEU A 125 17.52 6.93 -1.39
CA LEU A 125 16.88 8.19 -1.77
C LEU A 125 17.61 9.43 -1.26
N ARG A 126 18.45 9.31 -0.22
CA ARG A 126 19.23 10.45 0.31
C ARG A 126 20.47 10.74 -0.54
N ASN A 127 20.96 9.73 -1.24
CA ASN A 127 22.22 9.77 -1.97
C ASN A 127 22.07 10.07 -3.48
N GLY A 128 20.85 10.30 -3.97
CA GLY A 128 20.56 10.59 -5.39
C GLY A 128 19.49 11.64 -5.56
#